data_AF-A0A1A8MTJ3-F1
#
_entry.id   AF-A0A1A8MTJ3-F1
#
_cell.length_a   1.000
_cell.length_b   1.000
_cell.length_c   1.000
_cell.angle_alpha   90.00
_cell.angle_beta   90.00
_cell.angle_gamma   90.00
#
_symmetry.space_group_name_H-M   'P 1'
#
loop_
_entity.id
_entity.type
_entity.pdbx_description
1 polymer ?
#
loop_
_entity_poly.entity_id
_entity_poly.type
_entity_poly.pdbx_seq_one_letter_code
_entity_poly.pdbx_strand_id
1 'polypeptide(L)'
;RNCRSVKGIQGRLRGGTGVELVFTKEMLSLSVSRVELHLQLSNPHRLDVLPIIPFMAKRNFPTRYSLTSVGDALELRVDLLFLFHQLQEAAGSAGQGSSSVNRWQVRLFSKEDLPDEKPSFGVLQDIGGDMWGDGVVPTLPALDLGLILGCSRAGAGIPCERGGVHLSHTPFMALHFRRS
;
A
#
# COMPACT_ATOMS: atom_id res chain seq x y z
N ARG A 1 -8.77 -31.71 2.70
CA ARG A 1 -7.94 -30.88 1.78
C ARG A 1 -8.45 -29.44 1.89
N ASN A 2 -7.65 -28.49 2.36
CA ASN A 2 -8.07 -27.08 2.52
C ASN A 2 -7.91 -26.32 1.20
N CYS A 3 -9.00 -26.13 0.47
CA CYS A 3 -9.02 -25.29 -0.73
C CYS A 3 -8.84 -23.82 -0.34
N ARG A 4 -7.68 -23.24 -0.66
CA ARG A 4 -7.44 -21.80 -0.54
C ARG A 4 -7.92 -21.12 -1.81
N SER A 5 -8.74 -20.08 -1.65
CA SER A 5 -9.23 -19.25 -2.75
C SER A 5 -8.37 -18.00 -2.86
N VAL A 6 -8.25 -17.48 -4.09
CA VAL A 6 -7.52 -16.25 -4.38
C VAL A 6 -8.45 -15.27 -5.08
N LYS A 7 -8.43 -14.01 -4.67
CA LYS A 7 -9.12 -12.91 -5.36
C LYS A 7 -8.11 -11.85 -5.75
N GLY A 8 -8.01 -11.59 -7.06
CA GLY A 8 -7.22 -10.50 -7.61
C GLY A 8 -8.00 -9.19 -7.59
N ILE A 9 -7.30 -8.08 -7.34
CA ILE A 9 -7.82 -6.72 -7.39
C ILE A 9 -6.91 -5.93 -8.31
N GLN A 10 -7.45 -5.49 -9.44
CA GLN A 10 -6.69 -4.69 -10.37
C GLN A 10 -6.57 -3.26 -9.88
N GLY A 11 -5.36 -2.71 -9.88
CA GLY A 11 -5.13 -1.30 -9.65
C GLY A 11 -5.73 -0.45 -10.76
N ARG A 12 -6.29 0.70 -10.40
CA ARG A 12 -6.83 1.68 -11.35
C ARG A 12 -5.96 2.91 -11.35
N LEU A 13 -5.44 3.28 -12.52
CA LEU A 13 -4.68 4.53 -12.67
C LEU A 13 -5.61 5.73 -12.41
N ARG A 14 -5.16 6.68 -11.59
CA ARG A 14 -5.88 7.93 -11.32
C ARG A 14 -4.94 9.11 -11.46
N GLY A 15 -5.36 10.10 -12.26
CA GLY A 15 -4.65 11.39 -12.38
C GLY A 15 -3.24 11.33 -12.96
N GLY A 16 -2.86 10.23 -13.62
CA GLY A 16 -1.55 10.07 -14.27
C GLY A 16 -0.39 9.65 -13.34
N THR A 17 -0.55 9.74 -12.02
CA THR A 17 0.55 9.50 -11.06
C THR A 17 0.24 8.49 -9.94
N GLY A 18 -1.03 8.08 -9.76
CA GLY A 18 -1.43 7.18 -8.67
C GLY A 18 -2.13 5.91 -9.13
N VAL A 19 -2.09 4.87 -8.29
CA VAL A 19 -2.78 3.58 -8.50
C VAL A 19 -3.75 3.31 -7.35
N GLU A 20 -5.06 3.35 -7.60
CA GLU A 20 -6.06 3.08 -6.58
C GLU A 20 -6.48 1.60 -6.56
N LEU A 21 -6.65 1.06 -5.35
CA LEU A 21 -7.15 -0.29 -5.11
C LEU A 21 -8.41 -0.20 -4.25
N VAL A 22 -9.53 -0.67 -4.80
CA VAL A 22 -10.84 -0.55 -4.15
C VAL A 22 -11.24 -1.87 -3.51
N PHE A 23 -11.52 -1.84 -2.21
CA PHE A 23 -12.07 -2.98 -1.49
C PHE A 23 -13.57 -2.83 -1.31
N THR A 24 -14.28 -3.93 -1.55
CA THR A 24 -15.71 -4.02 -1.27
C THR A 24 -15.93 -4.58 0.15
N LYS A 25 -17.12 -4.38 0.70
CA LYS A 25 -17.46 -4.88 2.03
C LYS A 25 -17.34 -6.41 2.10
N GLU A 26 -17.70 -7.10 1.02
CA GLU A 26 -17.62 -8.56 0.89
C GLU A 26 -16.16 -9.05 0.90
N MET A 27 -15.21 -8.21 0.48
CA MET A 27 -13.79 -8.54 0.54
C MET A 27 -13.23 -8.32 1.93
N LEU A 28 -13.67 -7.26 2.60
CA LEU A 28 -13.28 -6.96 3.98
C LEU A 28 -13.87 -7.95 5.00
N SER A 29 -14.93 -8.69 4.64
CA SER A 29 -15.48 -9.74 5.50
C SER A 29 -14.80 -11.11 5.34
N LEU A 30 -13.86 -11.25 4.41
CA LEU A 30 -13.17 -12.53 4.18
C LEU A 30 -12.18 -12.84 5.30
N SER A 31 -12.07 -14.13 5.67
CA SER A 31 -10.97 -14.63 6.50
C SER A 31 -9.70 -14.75 5.64
N VAL A 32 -9.04 -13.62 5.45
CA VAL A 32 -7.83 -13.49 4.64
C VAL A 32 -6.61 -13.96 5.45
N SER A 33 -5.77 -14.76 4.80
CA SER A 33 -4.56 -15.35 5.37
C SER A 33 -3.27 -14.78 4.78
N ARG A 34 -3.36 -14.08 3.64
CA ARG A 34 -2.25 -13.39 2.99
C ARG A 34 -2.80 -12.32 2.03
N VAL A 35 -2.16 -11.16 2.03
CA VAL A 35 -2.45 -10.05 1.13
C VAL A 35 -1.14 -9.59 0.52
N GLU A 36 -1.02 -9.69 -0.80
CA GLU A 36 0.20 -9.32 -1.52
C GLU A 36 -0.12 -8.26 -2.58
N LEU A 37 0.64 -7.16 -2.58
CA LEU A 37 0.68 -6.21 -3.70
C LEU A 37 1.80 -6.63 -4.64
N HIS A 38 1.46 -6.88 -5.90
CA HIS A 38 2.38 -7.29 -6.94
C HIS A 38 2.72 -6.11 -7.85
N LEU A 39 4.02 -5.82 -7.96
CA LEU A 39 4.58 -4.82 -8.86
C LEU A 39 5.50 -5.53 -9.84
N GLN A 40 5.33 -5.25 -11.13
CA GLN A 40 6.31 -5.61 -12.15
C GLN A 40 7.11 -4.38 -12.50
N LEU A 41 8.42 -4.46 -12.30
CA LEU A 41 9.36 -3.38 -12.50
C LEU A 41 10.34 -3.78 -13.59
N SER A 42 10.66 -2.84 -14.47
CA SER A 42 11.89 -2.90 -15.26
C SER A 42 13.06 -2.62 -14.32
N ASN A 43 14.19 -3.30 -14.51
CA ASN A 43 15.41 -3.13 -13.75
C ASN A 43 16.64 -3.56 -14.58
N PRO A 44 16.90 -2.91 -15.74
CA PRO A 44 17.96 -3.31 -16.68
C PRO A 44 19.36 -3.18 -16.07
N HIS A 45 19.53 -2.28 -15.11
CA HIS A 45 20.80 -2.07 -14.43
C HIS A 45 20.93 -2.83 -13.10
N ARG A 46 20.01 -3.76 -12.82
CA ARG A 46 20.03 -4.69 -11.68
C ARG A 46 20.32 -3.99 -10.36
N LEU A 47 19.59 -2.91 -10.09
CA LEU A 47 19.66 -2.20 -8.83
C LEU A 47 19.02 -3.01 -7.71
N ASP A 48 19.51 -2.79 -6.50
CA ASP A 48 18.85 -3.24 -5.29
C ASP A 48 17.62 -2.36 -5.06
N VAL A 49 16.42 -2.96 -5.05
CA VAL A 49 15.15 -2.25 -4.90
C VAL A 49 14.51 -2.58 -3.55
N LEU A 50 14.11 -1.56 -2.80
CA LEU A 50 13.53 -1.67 -1.48
C LEU A 50 12.16 -1.00 -1.43
N PRO A 51 11.06 -1.74 -1.14
CA PRO A 51 9.77 -1.14 -0.88
C PRO A 51 9.76 -0.49 0.51
N ILE A 52 9.30 0.75 0.57
CA ILE A 52 9.16 1.51 1.82
C ILE A 52 7.72 2.00 1.92
N ILE A 53 7.01 1.57 2.97
CA ILE A 53 5.72 2.13 3.35
C ILE A 53 5.97 3.20 4.42
N PRO A 54 5.89 4.51 4.12
CA PRO A 54 6.31 5.56 5.06
C PRO A 54 5.58 5.52 6.40
N PHE A 55 4.30 5.13 6.40
CA PHE A 55 3.51 4.94 7.61
C PHE A 55 4.11 3.87 8.55
N MET A 56 4.65 2.78 7.99
CA MET A 56 5.29 1.70 8.75
C MET A 56 6.70 2.11 9.17
N ALA A 57 7.47 2.68 8.25
CA ALA A 57 8.84 3.13 8.50
C ALA A 57 8.93 4.14 9.66
N LYS A 58 8.02 5.13 9.70
CA LYS A 58 7.94 6.11 10.80
C LYS A 58 7.71 5.49 12.18
N ARG A 59 7.16 4.28 12.23
CA ARG A 59 6.87 3.52 13.47
C ARG A 59 7.85 2.37 13.69
N ASN A 60 8.96 2.34 12.95
CA ASN A 60 9.95 1.27 12.99
C ASN A 60 9.39 -0.13 12.70
N PHE A 61 8.29 -0.22 11.94
CA PHE A 61 7.79 -1.50 11.45
C PHE A 61 8.45 -1.85 10.12
N PRO A 62 9.01 -3.07 9.97
CA PRO A 62 9.61 -3.48 8.72
C PRO A 62 8.54 -3.69 7.64
N THR A 63 8.81 -3.24 6.42
CA THR A 63 8.02 -3.62 5.25
C THR A 63 8.43 -5.03 4.85
N ARG A 64 7.49 -5.99 4.89
CA ARG A 64 7.74 -7.38 4.47
C ARG A 64 7.54 -7.49 2.96
N TYR A 65 8.51 -8.05 2.26
CA TYR A 65 8.45 -8.19 0.81
C TYR A 65 9.28 -9.36 0.31
N SER A 66 9.06 -9.74 -0.94
CA SER A 66 9.91 -10.68 -1.68
C SER A 66 10.20 -10.13 -3.07
N LEU A 67 11.38 -10.47 -3.58
CA LEU A 67 11.86 -10.07 -4.90
C LEU A 67 12.18 -11.31 -5.72
N THR A 68 11.75 -11.31 -6.97
CA THR A 68 12.14 -12.32 -7.96
C THR A 68 12.63 -11.59 -9.21
N SER A 69 13.89 -11.80 -9.60
CA SER A 69 14.46 -11.21 -10.81
C SER A 69 14.37 -12.20 -11.96
N VAL A 70 13.92 -11.73 -13.12
CA VAL A 70 13.85 -12.50 -14.37
C VAL A 70 14.37 -11.62 -15.50
N GLY A 71 15.60 -11.88 -15.93
CA GLY A 71 16.28 -11.05 -16.94
C GLY A 71 16.44 -9.60 -16.45
N ASP A 72 15.91 -8.66 -17.22
CA ASP A 72 15.92 -7.23 -16.90
C ASP A 72 14.65 -6.79 -16.16
N ALA A 73 13.77 -7.72 -15.79
CA ALA A 73 12.57 -7.45 -15.00
C ALA A 73 12.72 -7.93 -13.56
N LEU A 74 11.95 -7.28 -12.67
CA LEU A 74 11.87 -7.56 -11.25
C LEU A 74 10.40 -7.65 -10.84
N GLU A 75 10.00 -8.80 -10.31
CA GLU A 75 8.72 -8.96 -9.62
C GLU A 75 8.91 -8.66 -8.14
N LEU A 76 8.25 -7.61 -7.66
CA LEU A 76 8.22 -7.21 -6.26
C LEU A 76 6.85 -7.55 -5.67
N ARG A 77 6.84 -8.34 -4.59
CA ARG A 77 5.62 -8.68 -3.85
C ARG A 77 5.72 -8.10 -2.43
N VAL A 78 4.81 -7.22 -2.07
CA VAL A 78 4.76 -6.57 -0.75
C VAL A 78 3.63 -7.18 0.06
N ASP A 79 3.95 -7.68 1.26
CA ASP A 79 2.95 -8.23 2.19
C ASP A 79 2.24 -7.08 2.91
N LEU A 80 0.93 -7.03 2.75
CA LEU A 80 0.06 -5.99 3.30
C LEU A 80 -0.98 -6.57 4.27
N LEU A 81 -0.81 -7.81 4.74
CA LEU A 81 -1.79 -8.48 5.59
C LEU A 81 -2.09 -7.67 6.87
N PHE A 82 -1.05 -7.12 7.50
CA PHE A 82 -1.20 -6.26 8.67
C PHE A 82 -2.09 -5.04 8.39
N LEU A 83 -1.83 -4.33 7.28
CA LEU A 83 -2.60 -3.14 6.90
C LEU A 83 -4.05 -3.51 6.53
N PHE A 84 -4.24 -4.66 5.90
CA PHE A 84 -5.56 -5.17 5.58
C PHE A 84 -6.36 -5.50 6.86
N HIS A 85 -5.75 -6.11 7.88
CA HIS A 85 -6.42 -6.36 9.15
C HIS A 85 -6.87 -5.08 9.86
N GLN A 86 -6.02 -4.04 9.88
CA GLN A 86 -6.45 -2.74 10.41
C GLN A 86 -7.66 -2.16 9.66
N LEU A 87 -7.73 -2.39 8.34
CA LEU A 87 -8.88 -1.98 7.54
C LEU A 87 -10.14 -2.82 7.84
N GLN A 88 -9.99 -4.12 8.11
CA GLN A 88 -11.10 -4.98 8.53
C GLN A 88 -11.65 -4.57 9.91
N GLU A 89 -10.79 -4.29 10.88
CA GLU A 89 -11.17 -3.83 12.22
C GLU A 89 -11.93 -2.51 12.17
N ALA A 90 -11.42 -1.56 11.36
CA ALA A 90 -12.06 -0.29 11.11
C ALA A 90 -13.46 -0.48 10.47
N ALA A 91 -13.58 -1.36 9.48
CA ALA A 91 -14.84 -1.65 8.80
C ALA A 91 -15.85 -2.40 9.68
N GLY A 92 -15.38 -3.28 10.57
CA GLY A 92 -16.21 -4.06 11.50
C GLY A 92 -16.69 -3.25 12.70
N SER A 93 -15.91 -2.27 13.15
CA SER A 93 -16.29 -1.33 14.21
C SER A 93 -17.37 -0.33 13.78
N ALA A 94 -17.60 -0.15 12.48
CA ALA A 94 -18.68 0.68 11.93
C ALA A 94 -20.07 0.00 12.00
N GLY A 95 -20.30 -0.81 13.03
CA GLY A 95 -21.50 -1.60 13.26
C GLY A 95 -22.71 -0.80 13.77
N GLN A 96 -22.99 0.40 13.23
CA GLN A 96 -24.34 0.99 13.27
C GLN A 96 -24.50 2.11 12.23
N GLY A 97 -24.99 1.77 11.04
CA GLY A 97 -25.64 2.73 10.13
C GLY A 97 -24.81 3.29 8.97
N SER A 98 -25.43 3.24 7.79
CA SER A 98 -25.06 3.83 6.48
C SER A 98 -24.01 3.10 5.62
N SER A 99 -24.43 2.82 4.39
CA SER A 99 -23.67 2.14 3.34
C SER A 99 -22.51 3.02 2.86
N SER A 100 -21.31 2.75 3.35
CA SER A 100 -20.10 3.45 2.92
C SER A 100 -19.13 2.46 2.29
N VAL A 101 -18.73 2.72 1.05
CA VAL A 101 -17.69 1.97 0.36
C VAL A 101 -16.35 2.45 0.93
N ASN A 102 -15.65 1.61 1.69
CA ASN A 102 -14.34 1.98 2.22
C ASN A 102 -13.33 2.11 1.08
N ARG A 103 -12.95 3.35 0.76
CA ARG A 103 -12.01 3.66 -0.32
C ARG A 103 -10.59 3.66 0.25
N TRP A 104 -9.77 2.71 -0.19
CA TRP A 104 -8.35 2.67 0.13
C TRP A 104 -7.56 3.31 -1.01
N GLN A 105 -6.64 4.21 -0.68
CA GLN A 105 -5.78 4.88 -1.67
C GLN A 105 -4.35 4.39 -1.43
N VAL A 106 -3.71 3.90 -2.50
CA VAL A 106 -2.27 3.61 -2.48
C VAL A 106 -1.60 4.58 -3.43
N ARG A 107 -0.87 5.55 -2.91
CA ARG A 107 -0.11 6.46 -3.78
C ARG A 107 1.31 5.94 -3.93
N LEU A 108 1.68 5.60 -5.16
CA LEU A 108 3.06 5.27 -5.49
C LEU A 108 3.76 6.58 -5.81
N PHE A 109 4.76 6.95 -5.02
CA PHE A 109 5.54 8.16 -5.28
C PHE A 109 6.98 7.77 -5.60
N SER A 110 7.48 8.31 -6.71
CA SER A 110 8.92 8.39 -7.00
C SER A 110 9.50 9.61 -6.27
N LYS A 111 10.78 9.53 -5.89
CA LYS A 111 11.46 10.49 -5.02
C LYS A 111 11.49 11.93 -5.56
N GLU A 112 11.32 12.14 -6.86
CA GLU A 112 11.30 13.45 -7.52
C GLU A 112 9.93 14.18 -7.49
N ASP A 113 8.84 13.54 -7.03
CA ASP A 113 7.53 14.20 -6.80
C ASP A 113 7.43 14.93 -5.45
N LEU A 114 8.49 14.91 -4.65
CA LEU A 114 8.56 15.65 -3.40
C LEU A 114 9.29 16.98 -3.66
N PRO A 115 8.62 18.15 -3.52
CA PRO A 115 9.32 19.41 -3.54
C PRO A 115 10.41 19.40 -2.47
N ASP A 116 11.57 19.99 -2.78
CA ASP A 116 12.75 20.15 -1.91
C ASP A 116 12.49 21.13 -0.72
N GLU A 117 11.22 21.28 -0.36
CA GLU A 117 10.74 21.99 0.80
C GLU A 117 10.36 20.93 1.83
N LYS A 118 10.95 21.03 3.03
CA LYS A 118 10.60 20.26 4.23
C LYS A 118 9.10 19.93 4.18
N PRO A 119 8.67 18.68 3.98
CA PRO A 119 7.26 18.39 3.81
C PRO A 119 6.61 18.79 5.12
N SER A 120 5.90 19.91 5.09
CA SER A 120 4.90 20.23 6.07
C SER A 120 3.90 19.09 5.97
N PHE A 121 4.07 18.11 6.85
CA PHE A 121 3.02 17.18 7.25
C PHE A 121 1.94 18.00 7.99
N GLY A 122 1.36 18.98 7.29
CA GLY A 122 0.35 19.92 7.78
C GLY A 122 -1.04 19.30 7.90
N VAL A 123 -1.12 17.98 8.07
CA VAL A 123 -2.33 17.26 8.50
C VAL A 123 -1.95 16.10 9.43
N LEU A 124 -0.93 16.28 10.28
CA LEU A 124 -0.65 15.33 11.36
C LEU A 124 -0.12 16.01 12.64
N GLN A 125 -0.33 17.32 12.77
CA GLN A 125 -0.09 18.05 14.02
C GLN A 125 -1.24 19.02 14.22
N ASP A 126 -2.41 18.50 14.60
CA ASP A 126 -3.20 19.11 15.69
C ASP A 126 -4.35 18.20 16.15
N ILE A 127 -4.08 16.94 16.52
CA ILE A 127 -4.97 16.20 17.45
C ILE A 127 -4.07 15.44 18.42
N GLY A 128 -3.28 16.23 19.15
CA GLY A 128 -2.67 15.84 20.41
C GLY A 128 -3.19 16.79 21.48
N GLY A 129 -4.45 16.60 21.88
CA GLY A 129 -5.10 17.43 22.89
C GLY A 129 -6.61 17.21 22.87
N ASP A 130 -7.09 16.47 23.85
CA ASP A 130 -8.45 16.51 24.41
C ASP A 130 -9.63 16.70 23.45
N MET A 131 -10.21 15.59 22.96
CA MET A 131 -11.61 15.61 22.52
C MET A 131 -12.24 14.21 22.49
N TRP A 132 -12.40 13.59 23.66
CA TRP A 132 -13.46 12.61 23.87
C TRP A 132 -14.73 13.38 24.23
N GLY A 133 -15.39 13.92 23.20
CA GLY A 133 -16.57 14.74 23.37
C GLY A 133 -17.40 14.79 22.11
N ASP A 134 -18.55 14.11 22.18
CA ASP A 134 -19.77 14.31 21.38
C ASP A 134 -19.76 13.94 19.88
N GLY A 135 -20.46 12.85 19.57
CA GLY A 135 -21.56 12.92 18.61
C GLY A 135 -21.28 12.94 17.11
N VAL A 136 -20.05 12.71 16.61
CA VAL A 136 -19.80 12.61 15.17
C VAL A 136 -19.12 11.29 14.81
N VAL A 137 -19.85 10.45 14.08
CA VAL A 137 -19.35 9.17 13.54
C VAL A 137 -18.09 9.46 12.72
N PRO A 138 -16.91 8.90 13.08
CA PRO A 138 -15.75 9.06 12.24
C PRO A 138 -15.95 8.20 11.01
N THR A 139 -16.41 8.80 9.92
CA THR A 139 -16.18 8.29 8.56
C THR A 139 -14.71 7.94 8.49
N LEU A 140 -14.38 6.66 8.40
CA LEU A 140 -13.01 6.18 8.38
C LEU A 140 -12.25 7.01 7.34
N PRO A 141 -11.26 7.83 7.75
CA PRO A 141 -10.48 8.58 6.78
C PRO A 141 -9.88 7.56 5.83
N ALA A 142 -10.07 7.77 4.53
CA ALA A 142 -9.47 6.93 3.49
C ALA A 142 -8.01 6.72 3.89
N LEU A 143 -7.65 5.48 4.23
CA LEU A 143 -6.32 5.15 4.69
C LEU A 143 -5.41 5.27 3.46
N ASP A 144 -4.86 6.47 3.25
CA ASP A 144 -3.98 6.81 2.13
C ASP A 144 -2.58 6.35 2.50
N LEU A 145 -2.15 5.23 1.93
CA LEU A 145 -0.87 4.61 2.22
C LEU A 145 0.04 4.72 1.01
N GLY A 146 1.13 5.45 1.19
CA GLY A 146 2.16 5.54 0.17
C GLY A 146 3.02 4.27 0.12
N LEU A 147 3.43 3.86 -1.08
CA LEU A 147 4.57 2.96 -1.26
C LEU A 147 5.62 3.68 -2.11
N ILE A 148 6.84 3.74 -1.59
CA ILE A 148 7.99 4.36 -2.22
C ILE A 148 9.01 3.28 -2.55
N LEU A 149 9.68 3.40 -3.69
CA LEU A 149 10.81 2.54 -4.04
C LEU A 149 12.13 3.26 -3.70
N GLY A 150 12.90 2.67 -2.81
CA GLY A 150 14.32 3.01 -2.63
C GLY A 150 15.17 2.17 -3.57
N CYS A 151 16.12 2.78 -4.27
CA CYS A 151 17.08 2.05 -5.08
C CYS A 151 18.51 2.30 -4.58
N SER A 152 19.34 1.26 -4.63
CA SER A 152 20.75 1.38 -4.31
C SER A 152 21.61 0.51 -5.23
N ARG A 153 22.90 0.84 -5.26
CA ARG A 153 23.94 0.06 -5.91
C ARG A 153 25.13 -0.02 -4.97
N ALA A 154 25.52 -1.24 -4.59
CA ALA A 154 26.61 -1.47 -3.65
C ALA A 154 26.45 -0.65 -2.35
N GLY A 155 25.22 -0.53 -1.86
CA GLY A 155 24.87 0.23 -0.65
C GLY A 155 24.73 1.75 -0.84
N ALA A 156 25.15 2.32 -1.98
CA ALA A 156 24.95 3.73 -2.27
C ALA A 156 23.53 3.97 -2.83
N GLY A 157 22.75 4.82 -2.17
CA GLY A 157 21.40 5.18 -2.60
C GLY A 157 21.42 5.99 -3.89
N ILE A 158 20.62 5.59 -4.88
CA ILE A 158 20.46 6.30 -6.15
C ILE A 158 18.98 6.44 -6.53
N PRO A 159 18.60 7.45 -7.31
CA PRO A 159 17.22 7.57 -7.81
C PRO A 159 16.86 6.40 -8.73
N CYS A 160 15.71 5.78 -8.46
CA CYS A 160 15.24 4.60 -9.20
C CYS A 160 15.08 4.87 -10.70
N GLU A 161 14.56 6.03 -11.08
CA GLU A 161 14.31 6.39 -12.48
C GLU A 161 15.60 6.51 -13.29
N ARG A 162 16.64 7.15 -12.72
CA ARG A 162 17.99 7.17 -13.31
C ARG A 162 18.61 5.78 -13.44
N GLY A 163 18.17 4.88 -12.56
CA GLY A 163 18.50 3.46 -12.59
C GLY A 163 17.79 2.64 -13.67
N GLY A 164 16.84 3.24 -14.40
CA GLY A 164 15.96 2.52 -15.31
C GLY A 164 14.87 1.71 -14.59
N VAL A 165 14.67 1.92 -13.28
CA VAL A 165 13.64 1.23 -12.52
C VAL A 165 12.30 1.95 -12.67
N HIS A 166 11.36 1.32 -13.35
CA HIS A 166 10.02 1.85 -13.61
C HIS A 166 8.98 0.73 -13.62
N LEU A 167 7.73 1.08 -13.34
CA LEU A 167 6.60 0.16 -13.46
C LEU A 167 6.40 -0.25 -14.93
N SER A 168 6.44 -1.56 -15.17
CA SER A 168 6.15 -2.12 -16.51
C SER A 168 4.65 -2.32 -16.72
N HIS A 169 3.90 -2.58 -15.64
CA HIS A 169 2.47 -2.84 -15.68
C HIS A 169 1.76 -2.18 -14.51
N THR A 170 0.45 -1.97 -14.65
CA THR A 170 -0.38 -1.51 -13.53
C THR A 170 -0.37 -2.56 -12.41
N PRO A 171 0.00 -2.18 -11.17
CA PRO A 171 0.01 -3.08 -10.03
C PRO A 171 -1.36 -3.72 -9.76
N PHE A 172 -1.33 -4.91 -9.16
CA PHE A 172 -2.53 -5.59 -8.68
C PHE A 172 -2.30 -6.18 -7.29
N MET A 173 -3.38 -6.44 -6.57
CA MET A 173 -3.34 -7.08 -5.26
C MET A 173 -3.96 -8.47 -5.31
N ALA A 174 -3.38 -9.43 -4.59
CA ALA A 174 -3.90 -10.77 -4.40
C ALA A 174 -4.32 -10.98 -2.93
N LEU A 175 -5.58 -11.36 -2.73
CA LEU A 175 -6.13 -11.79 -1.44
C LEU A 175 -6.23 -13.31 -1.39
N HIS A 176 -5.54 -13.95 -0.46
CA HIS A 176 -5.63 -15.40 -0.23
C HIS A 176 -6.51 -15.67 0.99
N PHE A 177 -7.64 -16.34 0.79
CA PHE A 177 -8.63 -16.58 1.85
C PHE A 177 -9.13 -18.01 1.82
N ARG A 178 -9.78 -18.41 2.91
CA ARG A 178 -10.54 -19.67 2.96
C ARG A 178 -11.99 -19.37 2.63
N ARG A 179 -12.59 -20.18 1.76
CA ARG A 179 -14.05 -20.22 1.64
C ARG A 179 -14.58 -20.99 2.83
N SER A 180 -15.38 -20.32 3.64
CA SER A 180 -16.28 -20.93 4.62
C SER A 180 -17.40 -21.67 3.92
#